data_AF-A0A7V9JB81-F1
#
_entry.id   AF-A0A7V9JB81-F1
#
_cell.length_a   1.000
_cell.length_b   1.000
_cell.length_c   1.000
_cell.angle_alpha   90.00
_cell.angle_beta   90.00
_cell.angle_gamma   90.00
#
_symmetry.space_group_name_H-M   'P 1'
#
loop_
_entity.id
_entity.type
_entity.pdbx_description
1 polymer ?
#
loop_
_entity_poly.entity_id
_entity_poly.type
_entity_poly.pdbx_seq_one_letter_code
_entity_poly.pdbx_strand_id
1 'polypeptide(L)'
;MIVDCALYRAGARVPLMGGSGELSAALADAEQVGGFIWVGLHEPSHDEMNTVAGTLGLHRLAVEDAVHSHQRPKLERYDDDVFMVLKTLWYVDEQDAVETGEIAVFVGRSYVVTVR
;
A
#
# COMPACT_ATOMS: atom_id res chain seq x y z
N MET A 1 -6.62 -7.49 -5.62
CA MET A 1 -5.87 -7.35 -6.88
C MET A 1 -4.99 -6.10 -6.87
N ILE A 2 -3.78 -6.19 -7.44
CA ILE A 2 -2.94 -4.98 -7.72
C ILE A 2 -3.62 -4.16 -8.81
N VAL A 3 -3.96 -2.91 -8.49
CA VAL A 3 -4.62 -1.98 -9.41
C VAL A 3 -3.66 -0.97 -10.03
N ASP A 4 -2.54 -0.64 -9.37
CA ASP A 4 -1.46 0.18 -9.92
C ASP A 4 -0.15 -0.14 -9.21
N CYS A 5 0.96 -0.03 -9.94
CA CYS A 5 2.32 -0.08 -9.40
C CYS A 5 3.17 0.93 -10.17
N ALA A 6 3.71 1.91 -9.47
CA ALA A 6 4.37 3.04 -10.08
C ALA A 6 5.61 3.48 -9.30
N LEU A 7 6.71 3.76 -10.00
CA LEU A 7 7.90 4.33 -9.40
C LEU A 7 7.77 5.86 -9.31
N TYR A 8 8.04 6.41 -8.14
CA TYR A 8 8.11 7.84 -7.90
C TYR A 8 9.52 8.26 -7.51
N ARG A 9 9.99 9.35 -8.12
CA ARG A 9 11.29 9.96 -7.83
C ARG A 9 11.18 11.47 -7.89
N ALA A 10 11.69 12.15 -6.86
CA ALA A 10 11.66 13.61 -6.76
C ALA A 10 10.27 14.23 -7.03
N GLY A 11 9.20 13.56 -6.57
CA GLY A 11 7.82 14.02 -6.72
C GLY A 11 7.17 13.72 -8.07
N ALA A 12 7.85 13.05 -9.00
CA ALA A 12 7.30 12.68 -10.31
C ALA A 12 7.18 11.15 -10.46
N ARG A 13 6.10 10.69 -11.12
CA ARG A 13 5.98 9.30 -11.59
C ARG A 13 6.96 9.10 -12.75
N VAL A 14 7.81 8.09 -12.66
CA VAL A 14 8.80 7.73 -13.69
C VAL A 14 8.53 6.32 -14.22
N PRO A 15 8.91 6.01 -15.46
CA PRO A 15 8.76 4.65 -16.00
C PRO A 15 9.59 3.64 -15.20
N LEU A 16 9.07 2.42 -15.05
CA LEU A 16 9.85 1.28 -14.58
C LEU A 16 10.92 0.94 -15.63
N MET A 17 12.16 0.74 -15.18
CA MET A 17 13.30 0.52 -16.08
C MET A 17 13.22 -0.85 -16.76
N GLY A 18 12.71 -1.85 -16.03
CA GLY A 18 12.59 -3.23 -16.53
C GLY A 18 11.37 -3.51 -17.42
N GLY A 19 10.39 -2.61 -17.48
CA GLY A 19 9.11 -2.82 -18.20
C GLY A 19 8.26 -4.00 -17.69
N SER A 20 8.78 -4.82 -16.76
CA SER A 20 8.02 -5.88 -16.10
C SER A 20 7.12 -5.25 -15.04
N GLY A 21 5.85 -5.65 -15.01
CA GLY A 21 4.93 -5.35 -13.91
C GLY A 21 5.25 -6.15 -12.64
N GLU A 22 6.44 -6.75 -12.54
CA GLU A 22 6.86 -7.54 -11.40
C GLU A 22 7.29 -6.62 -10.25
N LEU A 23 6.69 -6.84 -9.09
CA LEU A 23 6.86 -6.00 -7.92
C LEU A 23 8.31 -5.95 -7.40
N SER A 24 9.02 -7.08 -7.45
CA SER A 24 10.41 -7.18 -7.03
C SER A 24 11.36 -6.36 -7.89
N ALA A 25 11.16 -6.38 -9.22
CA ALA A 25 11.95 -5.58 -10.15
C ALA A 25 11.70 -4.08 -9.95
N ALA A 26 10.44 -3.68 -9.75
CA ALA A 26 10.08 -2.30 -9.47
C ALA A 26 10.71 -1.79 -8.15
N LEU A 27 10.74 -2.62 -7.11
CA LEU A 27 11.42 -2.30 -5.85
C LEU A 27 12.93 -2.11 -6.06
N ALA A 28 13.58 -3.01 -6.79
CA ALA A 28 15.01 -2.90 -7.10
C ALA A 28 15.33 -1.62 -7.89
N ASP A 29 14.48 -1.25 -8.86
CA ASP A 29 14.62 0.01 -9.59
C ASP A 29 14.57 1.22 -8.63
N ALA A 30 13.62 1.23 -7.69
CA ALA A 30 13.48 2.31 -6.70
C ALA A 30 14.72 2.46 -5.82
N GLU A 31 15.28 1.34 -5.35
CA GLU A 31 16.48 1.30 -4.53
C GLU A 31 17.72 1.78 -5.31
N GLN A 32 17.83 1.41 -6.58
CA GLN A 32 18.97 1.77 -7.42
C GLN A 32 18.97 3.26 -7.82
N VAL A 33 17.82 3.79 -8.24
CA VAL A 33 17.73 5.17 -8.77
C VAL A 33 17.45 6.21 -7.69
N GLY A 34 17.04 5.76 -6.49
CA GLY A 34 16.56 6.60 -5.40
C GLY A 34 15.14 7.07 -5.67
N GLY A 35 14.20 6.60 -4.85
CA GLY A 35 12.77 6.85 -4.99
C GLY A 35 11.97 5.83 -4.18
N PHE A 36 10.69 5.69 -4.50
CA PHE A 36 9.85 4.64 -3.93
C PHE A 36 8.83 4.14 -4.95
N ILE A 37 8.46 2.87 -4.86
CA ILE A 37 7.28 2.36 -5.57
C ILE A 37 6.02 2.64 -4.78
N TRP A 38 4.93 3.04 -5.44
CA TRP A 38 3.60 3.06 -4.86
C TRP A 38 2.79 1.91 -5.45
N VAL A 39 2.37 0.99 -4.59
CA VAL A 39 1.50 -0.15 -4.94
C VAL A 39 0.09 0.08 -4.42
N GLY A 40 -0.88 0.07 -5.33
CA GLY A 40 -2.30 0.09 -4.98
C GLY A 40 -2.88 -1.31 -5.00
N LEU A 41 -3.47 -1.74 -3.88
CA LEU A 41 -4.26 -2.96 -3.77
C LEU A 41 -5.72 -2.60 -3.56
N HIS A 42 -6.60 -3.25 -4.32
CA HIS A 42 -8.04 -3.19 -4.11
C HIS A 42 -8.59 -4.58 -3.81
N GLU A 43 -9.28 -4.71 -2.69
CA GLU A 43 -9.87 -5.94 -2.14
C GLU A 43 -8.98 -7.16 -2.39
N PRO A 44 -7.71 -7.14 -1.94
CA PRO A 44 -6.81 -8.24 -2.22
C PRO A 44 -7.25 -9.51 -1.50
N SER A 45 -7.07 -10.65 -2.16
CA SER A 45 -7.17 -11.93 -1.46
C SER A 45 -6.02 -12.08 -0.45
N HIS A 46 -6.17 -12.99 0.52
CA HIS A 46 -5.10 -13.32 1.46
C HIS A 46 -3.80 -13.72 0.73
N ASP A 47 -3.91 -14.49 -0.35
CA ASP A 47 -2.75 -14.95 -1.13
C ASP A 47 -2.07 -13.82 -1.88
N GLU A 48 -2.85 -12.89 -2.46
CA GLU A 48 -2.32 -11.69 -3.11
C GLU A 48 -1.59 -10.81 -2.10
N MET A 49 -2.21 -10.58 -0.93
CA MET A 49 -1.61 -9.78 0.13
C MET A 49 -0.33 -10.43 0.67
N ASN A 50 -0.32 -11.75 0.85
CA ASN A 50 0.87 -12.50 1.28
C ASN A 50 2.00 -12.45 0.25
N THR A 51 1.66 -12.45 -1.05
CA THR A 51 2.65 -12.33 -2.13
C THR A 51 3.33 -10.96 -2.10
N VAL A 52 2.56 -9.90 -1.94
CA VAL A 52 3.08 -8.53 -1.79
C VAL A 52 3.91 -8.41 -0.51
N ALA A 53 3.40 -8.95 0.60
CA ALA A 53 4.09 -8.96 1.87
C ALA A 53 5.46 -9.65 1.82
N GLY A 54 5.51 -10.84 1.22
CA GLY A 54 6.77 -11.58 1.06
C GLY A 54 7.77 -10.87 0.15
N THR A 55 7.28 -10.16 -0.88
CA THR A 55 8.15 -9.41 -1.81
C THR A 55 8.73 -8.15 -1.17
N LEU A 56 7.93 -7.43 -0.38
CA LEU A 56 8.32 -6.16 0.23
C LEU A 56 8.84 -6.29 1.67
N GLY A 57 8.80 -7.49 2.25
CA GLY A 57 9.21 -7.74 3.63
C GLY A 57 8.25 -7.16 4.67
N LEU A 58 6.95 -7.03 4.35
CA LEU A 58 5.98 -6.42 5.27
C LEU A 58 5.84 -7.24 6.56
N HIS A 59 5.76 -6.54 7.70
CA HIS A 59 5.61 -7.19 8.99
C HIS A 59 4.30 -7.99 9.07
N ARG A 60 4.38 -9.25 9.50
CA ARG A 60 3.25 -10.18 9.48
C ARG A 60 2.00 -9.68 10.23
N LEU A 61 2.18 -9.07 11.40
CA LEU A 61 1.04 -8.53 12.18
C LEU A 61 0.32 -7.40 11.44
N ALA A 62 1.06 -6.53 10.74
CA ALA A 62 0.48 -5.45 9.95
C ALA A 62 -0.26 -5.98 8.71
N VAL A 63 0.22 -7.08 8.13
CA VAL A 63 -0.45 -7.79 7.03
C VAL A 63 -1.76 -8.42 7.51
N GLU A 64 -1.73 -9.10 8.65
CA GLU A 64 -2.94 -9.65 9.27
C GLU A 64 -3.97 -8.52 9.49
N ASP A 65 -3.56 -7.38 10.05
CA ASP A 65 -4.45 -6.22 10.25
C ASP A 65 -4.99 -5.62 8.94
N ALA A 66 -4.19 -5.55 7.88
CA ALA A 66 -4.63 -5.01 6.59
C ALA A 66 -5.65 -5.92 5.88
N VAL A 67 -5.64 -7.22 6.16
CA VAL A 67 -6.63 -8.17 5.63
C VAL A 67 -7.91 -8.20 6.49
N HIS A 68 -7.78 -7.93 7.78
CA HIS A 68 -8.92 -7.83 8.71
C HIS A 68 -9.46 -6.40 8.72
N SER A 69 -10.45 -6.12 7.86
CA SER A 69 -11.11 -4.81 7.78
C SER A 69 -11.79 -4.38 9.07
N HIS A 70 -12.06 -3.08 9.21
CA HIS A 70 -12.75 -2.43 10.36
C HIS A 70 -11.83 -2.12 11.55
N GLN A 71 -10.55 -1.95 11.30
CA GLN A 71 -9.62 -1.47 12.32
C GLN A 71 -9.95 -0.03 12.75
N ARG A 72 -9.62 0.31 13.99
CA ARG A 72 -9.62 1.72 14.43
C ARG A 72 -8.45 2.45 13.75
N PRO A 73 -8.58 3.74 13.41
CA PRO A 73 -7.45 4.52 12.95
C PRO A 73 -6.28 4.40 13.90
N LYS A 74 -5.11 4.07 13.35
CA LYS A 74 -3.89 3.83 14.13
C LYS A 74 -2.65 4.08 13.30
N LEU A 75 -1.53 4.26 13.99
CA LEU A 75 -0.20 4.30 13.42
C LEU A 75 0.70 3.44 14.29
N GLU A 76 1.35 2.47 13.68
CA GLU A 76 2.24 1.52 14.31
C GLU A 76 3.57 1.51 13.56
N ARG A 77 4.67 1.35 14.28
CA ARG A 77 6.00 1.24 13.69
C ARG A 77 6.51 -0.17 13.91
N TYR A 78 6.94 -0.81 12.82
CA TYR A 78 7.53 -2.13 12.80
C TYR A 78 8.94 -1.99 12.23
N ASP A 79 9.94 -2.01 13.10
CA ASP A 79 11.35 -1.74 12.75
C ASP A 79 11.53 -0.39 12.03
N ASP A 80 11.84 -0.42 10.73
CA ASP A 80 12.02 0.76 9.88
C ASP A 80 10.77 1.11 9.05
N ASP A 81 9.72 0.30 9.15
CA ASP A 81 8.47 0.48 8.41
C ASP A 81 7.36 1.06 9.30
N VAL A 82 6.44 1.79 8.67
CA VAL A 82 5.25 2.34 9.32
C VAL A 82 4.01 1.71 8.70
N PHE A 83 3.12 1.23 9.56
CA PHE A 83 1.78 0.79 9.21
C PHE A 83 0.76 1.78 9.76
N MET A 84 -0.21 2.19 8.96
CA MET A 84 -1.29 3.05 9.41
C MET A 84 -2.63 2.66 8.82
N VAL A 85 -3.68 2.87 9.61
CA VAL A 85 -5.06 2.73 9.18
C VAL A 85 -5.69 4.11 9.19
N LEU A 86 -6.21 4.52 8.04
CA LEU A 86 -6.93 5.77 7.85
C LEU A 86 -8.41 5.50 7.60
N LYS A 87 -9.29 6.38 8.09
CA LYS A 87 -10.71 6.38 7.74
C LYS A 87 -10.97 7.47 6.73
N THR A 88 -11.63 7.10 5.63
CA THR A 88 -12.16 8.07 4.67
C THR A 88 -13.61 8.33 5.01
N LEU A 89 -14.08 9.55 4.75
CA LEU A 89 -15.45 9.98 5.00
C LEU A 89 -15.97 10.66 3.73
N TRP A 90 -17.19 10.33 3.33
CA TRP A 90 -17.90 11.08 2.29
C TRP A 90 -19.38 11.23 2.68
N TYR A 91 -19.97 12.33 2.25
CA TYR A 91 -21.39 12.60 2.44
C TYR A 91 -22.19 11.97 1.30
N VAL A 92 -23.31 11.35 1.63
CA VAL A 92 -24.24 10.74 0.68
C VAL A 92 -25.56 11.51 0.76
N ASP A 93 -25.77 12.42 -0.20
CA ASP A 93 -26.89 13.36 -0.22
C ASP A 93 -28.25 12.65 -0.20
N GLU A 94 -28.40 11.53 -0.92
CA GLU A 94 -29.66 10.79 -1.03
C GLU A 94 -30.13 10.19 0.30
N GLN A 95 -29.18 9.94 1.21
CA GLN A 95 -29.43 9.28 2.49
C GLN A 95 -29.32 10.25 3.68
N ASP A 96 -28.92 11.51 3.43
CA ASP A 96 -28.58 12.49 4.48
C ASP A 96 -27.58 11.91 5.49
N ALA A 97 -26.59 11.15 4.99
CA ALA A 97 -25.72 10.31 5.81
C ALA A 97 -24.24 10.51 5.48
N VAL A 98 -23.38 10.19 6.45
CA VAL A 98 -21.92 10.08 6.25
C VAL A 98 -21.56 8.60 6.17
N GLU A 99 -21.00 8.20 5.04
CA GLU A 99 -20.41 6.87 4.87
C GLU A 99 -18.91 6.93 5.15
N THR A 100 -18.36 5.77 5.54
CA THR A 100 -16.96 5.64 5.93
C THR A 100 -16.28 4.52 5.16
N GLY A 101 -15.05 4.76 4.73
CA GLY A 101 -14.17 3.74 4.20
C GLY A 101 -12.93 3.58 5.05
N GLU A 102 -12.08 2.65 4.65
CA GLU A 102 -10.81 2.35 5.31
C GLU A 102 -9.69 2.29 4.26
N ILE A 103 -8.52 2.82 4.61
CA ILE A 103 -7.31 2.66 3.83
C ILE A 103 -6.21 2.20 4.78
N ALA A 104 -5.66 1.01 4.54
CA ALA A 104 -4.45 0.56 5.19
C ALA A 104 -3.24 1.01 4.37
N VAL A 105 -2.22 1.58 5.01
CA VAL A 105 -1.03 2.11 4.35
C VAL A 105 0.22 1.55 5.00
N PHE A 106 1.09 0.96 4.19
CA PHE A 106 2.44 0.56 4.57
C PHE A 106 3.41 1.54 3.95
N VAL A 107 4.36 2.03 4.74
CA VAL A 107 5.42 2.95 4.28
C VAL A 107 6.74 2.38 4.75
N GLY A 108 7.57 1.98 3.79
CA GLY A 108 8.95 1.59 4.02
C GLY A 108 9.92 2.52 3.32
N ARG A 109 11.21 2.17 3.38
CA ARG A 109 12.28 3.02 2.83
C ARG A 109 12.14 3.34 1.33
N SER A 110 11.70 2.35 0.55
CA SER A 110 11.63 2.43 -0.92
C SER A 110 10.25 2.02 -1.47
N TYR A 111 9.23 1.98 -0.61
CA TYR A 111 7.88 1.60 -1.03
C TYR A 111 6.79 2.30 -0.21
N VAL A 112 5.63 2.45 -0.84
CA VAL A 112 4.33 2.76 -0.23
C VAL A 112 3.33 1.74 -0.76
N VAL A 113 2.56 1.10 0.12
CA VAL A 113 1.46 0.21 -0.26
C VAL A 113 0.18 0.74 0.33
N THR A 114 -0.86 0.91 -0.49
CA THR A 114 -2.20 1.27 -0.03
C THR A 114 -3.17 0.14 -0.33
N VAL A 115 -3.93 -0.30 0.66
CA VAL A 115 -4.93 -1.36 0.57
C VAL A 115 -6.32 -0.78 0.84
N ARG A 116 -7.29 -1.09 -0.03
CA ARG A 116 -8.68 -0.63 0.04
C ARG A 116 -9.65 -1.75 -0.26
#